data_AF-A0A5N9F3N1-F1
#
_entry.id   AF-A0A5N9F3N1-F1
#
_cell.length_a   1.000
_cell.length_b   1.000
_cell.length_c   1.000
_cell.angle_alpha   90.00
_cell.angle_beta   90.00
_cell.angle_gamma   90.00
#
_symmetry.space_group_name_H-M   'P 1'
#
loop_
_entity.id
_entity.type
_entity.pdbx_description
1 polymer ?
#
loop_
_entity_poly.entity_id
_entity_poly.type
_entity_poly.pdbx_seq_one_letter_code
_entity_poly.pdbx_strand_id
1 'polypeptide(L)'
;MAVRFREWENLQGQESSGETSFILQTYLALLARLVARQFVAPRRAIANSKELFEVINVDYFSRRGIGNFGEGDIFSWLPLESRWELSLDDLVLETLRGLTDALASHDFTGATPGILDSLYRPTPPRWLAEYVVEEELGLPGDGLSLLDPSCGTGTFLCAAIGAMTRTLAEQGGDPIDVLFMAPEKFKGMDRDPLSVTLARLNYLLAFGDLVQQEHPPFLLPMYLADADSIPKSGSTDPIDPGVTLSTTAGDFPLPGPFIENPLMLDWVPGRLTNYMDGAQLRLHVQSEELAVQEVLNAYYNYLTAAKPRTPVPDALTPQQADTFLETARIVVQLHIRGEGTLWLNMVQNLAAPAIFSHARFGRLGGQGSATLLETSSASYLRPSGRAAMVTSGDEAASAVVTGFERTVRLDVEGGSISHGSSWSDAKSGVRLTEES
;
A
#
# COMPACT_ATOMS: atom_id res chain seq x y z
N MET A 1 -3.78 16.24 -12.72
CA MET A 1 -3.27 16.83 -11.46
C MET A 1 -4.37 17.40 -10.57
N ALA A 2 -5.27 18.26 -11.06
CA ALA A 2 -6.33 18.86 -10.23
C ALA A 2 -7.17 17.85 -9.43
N VAL A 3 -7.57 16.72 -10.02
CA VAL A 3 -8.35 15.69 -9.28
C VAL A 3 -7.52 15.03 -8.19
N ARG A 4 -6.23 14.75 -8.44
CA ARG A 4 -5.32 14.21 -7.41
C ARG A 4 -5.15 15.16 -6.25
N PHE A 5 -5.04 16.46 -6.53
CA PHE A 5 -4.99 17.48 -5.48
C PHE A 5 -6.28 17.52 -4.67
N ARG A 6 -7.45 17.52 -5.32
CA ARG A 6 -8.75 17.48 -4.60
C ARG A 6 -8.93 16.23 -3.74
N GLU A 7 -8.60 15.06 -4.28
CA GLU A 7 -8.70 13.81 -3.51
C GLU A 7 -7.67 13.74 -2.39
N TRP A 8 -6.48 14.28 -2.59
CA TRP A 8 -5.52 14.49 -1.52
C TRP A 8 -6.08 15.39 -0.42
N GLU A 9 -6.66 16.55 -0.77
CA GLU A 9 -7.29 17.46 0.21
C GLU A 9 -8.41 16.76 1.00
N ASN A 10 -9.25 15.97 0.33
CA ASN A 10 -10.31 15.19 0.98
C ASN A 10 -9.75 14.22 2.03
N LEU A 11 -8.58 13.62 1.78
CA LEU A 11 -7.93 12.69 2.70
C LEU A 11 -7.23 13.39 3.88
N GLN A 12 -6.76 14.63 3.71
CA GLN A 12 -6.12 15.40 4.79
C GLN A 12 -7.11 15.91 5.85
N GLY A 13 -8.41 15.94 5.56
CA GLY A 13 -9.42 16.46 6.48
C GLY A 13 -9.35 17.99 6.66
N GLN A 14 -9.69 18.51 7.85
CA GLN A 14 -9.77 19.95 8.10
C GLN A 14 -8.42 20.66 8.30
N GLU A 15 -7.30 19.93 8.34
CA GLU A 15 -5.95 20.47 8.57
C GLU A 15 -5.13 20.61 7.27
N SER A 16 -5.81 20.83 6.13
CA SER A 16 -5.12 21.07 4.85
C SER A 16 -4.27 22.35 4.91
N SER A 17 -2.96 22.18 4.76
CA SER A 17 -1.99 23.27 4.55
C SER A 17 -1.90 23.72 3.08
N GLY A 18 -2.90 23.32 2.27
CA GLY A 18 -3.07 23.72 0.89
C GLY A 18 -2.02 23.16 -0.07
N GLU A 19 -1.82 23.85 -1.19
CA GLU A 19 -0.97 23.41 -2.31
C GLU A 19 0.49 23.16 -1.91
N THR A 20 1.05 23.91 -0.96
CA THR A 20 2.46 23.79 -0.56
C THR A 20 2.75 22.40 0.00
N SER A 21 1.86 21.88 0.85
CA SER A 21 2.01 20.55 1.43
C SER A 21 1.81 19.46 0.40
N PHE A 22 0.85 19.62 -0.53
CA PHE A 22 0.71 18.68 -1.64
C PHE A 22 1.99 18.60 -2.48
N ILE A 23 2.62 19.74 -2.78
CA ILE A 23 3.89 19.79 -3.53
C ILE A 23 5.01 19.10 -2.74
N LEU A 24 5.15 19.40 -1.44
CA LEU A 24 6.17 18.78 -0.60
C LEU A 24 5.99 17.26 -0.50
N GLN A 25 4.75 16.80 -0.29
CA GLN A 25 4.47 15.37 -0.20
C GLN A 25 4.67 14.67 -1.56
N THR A 26 4.30 15.33 -2.66
CA THR A 26 4.59 14.85 -4.01
C THR A 26 6.10 14.71 -4.21
N TYR A 27 6.89 15.71 -3.81
CA TYR A 27 8.35 15.65 -3.86
C TYR A 27 8.91 14.46 -3.07
N LEU A 28 8.43 14.22 -1.84
CA LEU A 28 8.86 13.10 -1.02
C LEU A 28 8.46 11.74 -1.62
N ALA A 29 7.27 11.64 -2.22
CA ALA A 29 6.86 10.44 -2.95
C ALA A 29 7.75 10.14 -4.16
N LEU A 30 8.13 11.16 -4.93
CA LEU A 30 9.09 11.02 -6.03
C LEU A 30 10.47 10.61 -5.53
N LEU A 31 10.93 11.21 -4.43
CA LEU A 31 12.18 10.83 -3.77
C LEU A 31 12.17 9.36 -3.34
N ALA A 32 11.07 8.89 -2.73
CA ALA A 32 10.92 7.48 -2.33
C ALA A 32 11.04 6.53 -3.53
N ARG A 33 10.45 6.87 -4.68
CA ARG A 33 10.55 6.08 -5.92
C ARG A 33 11.98 6.07 -6.48
N LEU A 34 12.69 7.19 -6.43
CA LEU A 34 14.09 7.27 -6.87
C LEU A 34 15.02 6.47 -5.95
N VAL A 35 14.82 6.56 -4.63
CA VAL A 35 15.54 5.74 -3.63
C VAL A 35 15.27 4.26 -3.86
N ALA A 36 14.00 3.85 -4.02
CA ALA A 36 13.64 2.47 -4.35
C ALA A 36 14.31 2.01 -5.65
N ARG A 37 14.33 2.85 -6.69
CA ARG A 37 14.98 2.51 -7.96
C ARG A 37 16.47 2.27 -7.78
N GLN A 38 17.18 3.11 -7.02
CA GLN A 38 18.59 2.89 -6.72
C GLN A 38 18.78 1.62 -5.89
N PHE A 39 17.99 1.42 -4.83
CA PHE A 39 18.08 0.23 -3.98
C PHE A 39 17.88 -1.09 -4.77
N VAL A 40 16.87 -1.16 -5.64
CA VAL A 40 16.49 -2.37 -6.37
C VAL A 40 17.45 -2.69 -7.53
N ALA A 41 18.17 -1.68 -8.05
CA ALA A 41 19.16 -1.86 -9.10
C ALA A 41 20.36 -0.91 -8.91
N PRO A 42 21.18 -1.15 -7.87
CA PRO A 42 22.16 -0.20 -7.33
C PRO A 42 23.34 0.07 -8.26
N ARG A 43 23.65 -0.87 -9.16
CA ARG A 43 24.78 -0.77 -10.10
C ARG A 43 24.36 -0.29 -11.49
N ARG A 44 23.12 0.17 -11.66
CA ARG A 44 22.57 0.58 -12.95
C ARG A 44 21.98 1.99 -12.83
N ALA A 45 22.66 2.96 -13.43
CA ALA A 45 22.12 4.30 -13.64
C ALA A 45 20.82 4.27 -14.45
N ILE A 46 19.97 5.27 -14.24
CA ILE A 46 18.75 5.48 -15.04
C ILE A 46 19.19 5.77 -16.48
N ALA A 47 18.73 4.95 -17.44
CA ALA A 47 19.29 4.95 -18.78
C ALA A 47 18.86 6.18 -19.61
N ASN A 48 17.64 6.67 -19.41
CA ASN A 48 17.06 7.75 -20.20
C ASN A 48 15.78 8.32 -19.55
N SER A 49 15.25 9.38 -20.14
CA SER A 49 13.99 10.02 -19.73
C SER A 49 12.78 9.08 -19.67
N LYS A 50 12.72 8.05 -20.53
CA LYS A 50 11.62 7.08 -20.51
C LYS A 50 11.68 6.23 -19.24
N GLU A 51 12.86 5.71 -18.88
CA GLU A 51 13.04 4.99 -17.61
C GLU A 51 12.72 5.89 -16.41
N LEU A 52 13.09 7.17 -16.46
CA LEU A 52 12.76 8.13 -15.40
C LEU A 52 11.25 8.29 -15.23
N PHE A 53 10.50 8.42 -16.32
CA PHE A 53 9.03 8.42 -16.29
C PHE A 53 8.45 7.10 -15.76
N GLU A 54 9.01 5.96 -16.15
CA GLU A 54 8.61 4.65 -15.65
C GLU A 54 8.89 4.50 -14.13
N VAL A 55 9.92 5.13 -13.60
CA VAL A 55 10.23 5.13 -12.16
C VAL A 55 9.24 6.00 -11.39
N ILE A 56 9.00 7.24 -11.83
CA ILE A 56 8.09 8.15 -11.13
C ILE A 56 6.63 7.70 -11.22
N ASN A 57 6.23 6.96 -12.26
CA ASN A 57 4.89 6.38 -12.40
C ASN A 57 4.85 4.90 -12.03
N VAL A 58 5.90 4.41 -11.38
CA VAL A 58 6.08 3.06 -10.84
C VAL A 58 6.07 1.88 -11.83
N ASP A 59 5.79 2.11 -13.13
CA ASP A 59 5.88 1.11 -14.20
C ASP A 59 7.19 0.31 -14.20
N TYR A 60 8.31 0.93 -13.79
CA TYR A 60 9.60 0.26 -13.66
C TYR A 60 9.53 -0.91 -12.66
N PHE A 61 8.87 -0.71 -11.52
CA PHE A 61 8.74 -1.70 -10.45
C PHE A 61 7.76 -2.81 -10.87
N SER A 62 6.63 -2.45 -11.47
CA SER A 62 5.65 -3.43 -11.96
C SER A 62 6.27 -4.36 -13.01
N ARG A 63 7.11 -3.84 -13.92
CA ARG A 63 7.87 -4.67 -14.90
C ARG A 63 8.91 -5.59 -14.27
N ARG A 64 9.39 -5.24 -13.08
CA ARG A 64 10.27 -6.08 -12.28
C ARG A 64 9.50 -7.06 -11.38
N GLY A 65 8.18 -7.11 -11.49
CA GLY A 65 7.34 -7.99 -10.69
C GLY A 65 7.11 -7.48 -9.26
N ILE A 66 7.33 -6.20 -8.98
CA ILE A 66 6.98 -5.57 -7.70
C ILE A 66 5.66 -4.82 -7.91
N GLY A 67 4.55 -5.44 -7.53
CA GLY A 67 3.21 -4.87 -7.70
C GLY A 67 2.69 -4.12 -6.47
N ASN A 68 1.69 -3.28 -6.69
CA ASN A 68 1.10 -2.39 -5.68
C ASN A 68 2.16 -1.46 -5.05
N PHE A 69 3.10 -0.98 -5.86
CA PHE A 69 4.13 -0.01 -5.45
C PHE A 69 3.59 1.44 -5.47
N GLY A 70 2.47 1.68 -6.15
CA GLY A 70 1.83 3.00 -6.24
C GLY A 70 1.22 3.31 -7.60
N GLU A 71 0.81 2.28 -8.35
CA GLU A 71 0.32 2.38 -9.72
C GLU A 71 -0.87 3.32 -9.79
N GLY A 72 -0.69 4.48 -10.43
CA GLY A 72 -1.75 5.47 -10.61
C GLY A 72 -2.14 6.23 -9.35
N ASP A 73 -1.38 6.15 -8.26
CA ASP A 73 -1.70 6.80 -6.99
C ASP A 73 -1.81 8.35 -7.07
N ILE A 74 -2.08 8.96 -5.91
CA ILE A 74 -2.24 10.42 -5.74
C ILE A 74 -1.01 11.22 -6.17
N PHE A 75 0.19 10.65 -6.05
CA PHE A 75 1.45 11.32 -6.40
C PHE A 75 2.00 10.88 -7.75
N SER A 76 1.25 10.10 -8.53
CA SER A 76 1.65 9.67 -9.87
C SER A 76 1.51 10.82 -10.87
N TRP A 77 2.57 11.09 -11.61
CA TRP A 77 2.62 12.18 -12.58
C TRP A 77 2.14 11.72 -13.95
N LEU A 78 0.94 12.16 -14.33
CA LEU A 78 0.43 11.88 -15.67
C LEU A 78 1.43 12.35 -16.73
N PRO A 79 1.79 11.52 -17.71
CA PRO A 79 2.47 12.02 -18.89
C PRO A 79 1.62 13.12 -19.49
N LEU A 80 2.23 14.28 -19.74
CA LEU A 80 1.55 15.41 -20.34
C LEU A 80 1.28 15.04 -21.80
N GLU A 81 0.09 14.51 -22.08
CA GLU A 81 -0.22 14.14 -23.45
C GLU A 81 -0.23 15.40 -24.33
N SER A 82 0.31 15.29 -25.54
CA SER A 82 0.42 16.43 -26.45
C SER A 82 -0.93 17.11 -26.73
N ARG A 83 -2.05 16.38 -26.59
CA ARG A 83 -3.41 16.90 -26.74
C ARG A 83 -3.78 18.02 -25.75
N TRP A 84 -3.10 18.10 -24.62
CA TRP A 84 -3.35 19.14 -23.62
C TRP A 84 -2.60 20.45 -23.93
N GLU A 85 -1.68 20.44 -24.90
CA GLU A 85 -0.91 21.60 -25.38
C GLU A 85 -0.20 22.40 -24.26
N LEU A 86 0.06 21.76 -23.11
CA LEU A 86 0.63 22.41 -21.93
C LEU A 86 2.09 22.82 -22.11
N SER A 87 2.83 22.19 -23.02
CA SER A 87 4.25 22.46 -23.29
C SER A 87 5.15 22.41 -22.04
N LEU A 88 4.82 21.54 -21.07
CA LEU A 88 5.53 21.40 -19.80
C LEU A 88 6.54 20.23 -19.77
N ASP A 89 6.58 19.40 -20.83
CA ASP A 89 7.40 18.18 -20.87
C ASP A 89 8.87 18.43 -20.54
N ASP A 90 9.45 19.48 -21.13
CA ASP A 90 10.85 19.83 -20.90
C ASP A 90 11.11 20.25 -19.44
N LEU A 91 10.19 21.02 -18.84
CA LEU A 91 10.30 21.46 -17.45
C LEU A 91 10.17 20.29 -16.47
N VAL A 92 9.23 19.37 -16.74
CA VAL A 92 9.09 18.14 -15.96
C VAL A 92 10.38 17.32 -16.04
N LEU A 93 10.90 17.12 -17.24
CA LEU A 93 12.14 16.38 -17.44
C LEU A 93 13.34 17.03 -16.78
N GLU A 94 13.47 18.35 -16.88
CA GLU A 94 14.52 19.12 -16.20
C GLU A 94 14.42 18.94 -14.68
N THR A 95 13.22 19.05 -14.12
CA THR A 95 12.96 18.86 -12.69
C THR A 95 13.39 17.46 -12.24
N LEU A 96 12.94 16.42 -12.95
CA LEU A 96 13.24 15.03 -12.59
C LEU A 96 14.73 14.69 -12.74
N ARG A 97 15.41 15.26 -13.73
CA ARG A 97 16.88 15.14 -13.89
C ARG A 97 17.59 15.82 -12.73
N GLY A 98 17.20 17.04 -12.37
CA GLY A 98 17.76 17.75 -11.22
C GLY A 98 17.62 16.97 -9.91
N LEU A 99 16.46 16.33 -9.67
CA LEU A 99 16.26 15.44 -8.54
C LEU A 99 17.20 14.22 -8.57
N THR A 100 17.33 13.60 -9.74
CA THR A 100 18.20 12.43 -9.91
C THR A 100 19.67 12.80 -9.69
N ASP A 101 20.12 13.93 -10.23
CA ASP A 101 21.48 14.43 -10.09
C ASP A 101 21.80 14.78 -8.62
N ALA A 102 20.85 15.39 -7.90
CA ALA A 102 20.99 15.68 -6.47
C ALA A 102 21.12 14.40 -5.62
N LEU A 103 20.49 13.30 -6.05
CA LEU A 103 20.60 12.00 -5.37
C LEU A 103 21.85 11.21 -5.75
N ALA A 104 22.54 11.56 -6.83
CA ALA A 104 23.69 10.79 -7.32
C ALA A 104 24.88 10.76 -6.34
N SER A 105 24.96 11.71 -5.39
CA SER A 105 25.99 11.74 -4.35
C SER A 105 25.70 10.83 -3.15
N HIS A 106 24.51 10.23 -3.08
CA HIS A 106 24.08 9.37 -1.97
C HIS A 106 24.09 7.91 -2.42
N ASP A 107 24.56 7.01 -1.55
CA ASP A 107 24.51 5.56 -1.80
C ASP A 107 23.33 4.93 -1.08
N PHE A 108 22.33 4.51 -1.85
CA PHE A 108 21.15 3.80 -1.33
C PHE A 108 21.23 2.28 -1.50
N THR A 109 22.39 1.72 -1.86
CA THR A 109 22.56 0.26 -2.04
C THR A 109 22.24 -0.53 -0.77
N GLY A 110 22.58 0.04 0.40
CA GLY A 110 22.31 -0.54 1.73
C GLY A 110 21.22 0.21 2.50
N ALA A 111 20.28 0.85 1.82
CA ALA A 111 19.21 1.59 2.48
C ALA A 111 18.37 0.66 3.37
N THR A 112 18.04 1.13 4.58
CA THR A 112 17.24 0.40 5.56
C THR A 112 15.85 1.02 5.69
N PRO A 113 14.84 0.27 6.15
CA PRO A 113 13.54 0.84 6.49
C PRO A 113 13.68 2.08 7.39
N GLY A 114 12.89 3.12 7.09
CA GLY A 114 12.87 4.39 7.83
C GLY A 114 13.79 5.48 7.27
N ILE A 115 14.54 5.20 6.20
CA ILE A 115 15.56 6.14 5.65
C ILE A 115 15.01 7.53 5.30
N LEU A 116 13.73 7.65 4.96
CA LEU A 116 13.07 8.92 4.64
C LEU A 116 12.09 9.42 5.71
N ASP A 117 11.85 8.67 6.79
CA ASP A 117 10.78 8.96 7.75
C ASP A 117 10.96 10.34 8.39
N SER A 118 12.20 10.68 8.77
CA SER A 118 12.55 11.99 9.37
C SER A 118 12.24 13.21 8.49
N LEU A 119 12.11 13.02 7.17
CA LEU A 119 11.73 14.10 6.25
C LEU A 119 10.22 14.34 6.20
N TYR A 120 9.43 13.39 6.73
CA TYR A 120 7.98 13.46 6.72
C TYR A 120 7.40 13.68 8.12
N ARG A 121 7.53 12.68 8.99
CA ARG A 121 6.99 12.73 10.35
C ARG A 121 7.81 11.86 11.30
N PRO A 122 7.82 12.20 12.59
CA PRO A 122 8.38 11.33 13.61
C PRO A 122 7.70 9.94 13.62
N THR A 123 8.48 8.88 13.86
CA THR A 123 8.03 7.48 13.85
C THR A 123 8.54 6.73 15.08
N PRO A 124 7.85 5.65 15.52
CA PRO A 124 8.35 4.81 16.61
C PRO A 124 9.75 4.30 16.31
N PRO A 125 10.65 4.29 17.31
CA PRO A 125 11.97 3.71 17.12
C PRO A 125 11.86 2.19 16.87
N ARG A 126 12.82 1.66 16.11
CA ARG A 126 12.85 0.25 15.69
C ARG A 126 12.72 -0.72 16.86
N TRP A 127 13.43 -0.46 17.96
CA TRP A 127 13.39 -1.33 19.14
C TRP A 127 11.99 -1.44 19.75
N LEU A 128 11.18 -0.38 19.70
CA LEU A 128 9.83 -0.38 20.23
C LEU A 128 8.91 -1.19 19.31
N ALA A 129 9.07 -1.05 18.00
CA ALA A 129 8.34 -1.85 17.03
C ALA A 129 8.68 -3.35 17.15
N GLU A 130 9.96 -3.69 17.27
CA GLU A 130 10.42 -5.06 17.51
C GLU A 130 9.90 -5.61 18.84
N TYR A 131 9.89 -4.82 19.92
CA TYR A 131 9.28 -5.21 21.20
C TYR A 131 7.81 -5.59 21.03
N VAL A 132 7.00 -4.72 20.42
CA VAL A 132 5.55 -4.98 20.25
C VAL A 132 5.32 -6.23 19.40
N VAL A 133 6.06 -6.37 18.29
CA VAL A 133 5.93 -7.49 17.36
C VAL A 133 6.33 -8.82 18.02
N GLU A 134 7.47 -8.84 18.72
CA GLU A 134 8.06 -10.09 19.23
C GLU A 134 7.52 -10.48 20.61
N GLU A 135 7.40 -9.53 21.54
CA GLU A 135 7.07 -9.81 22.94
C GLU A 135 5.55 -9.73 23.19
N GLU A 136 4.86 -8.71 22.66
CA GLU A 136 3.42 -8.54 22.89
C GLU A 136 2.60 -9.38 21.90
N LEU A 137 2.95 -9.35 20.60
CA LEU A 137 2.23 -10.09 19.56
C LEU A 137 2.77 -11.52 19.36
N GLY A 138 3.98 -11.85 19.82
CA GLY A 138 4.53 -13.20 19.71
C GLY A 138 4.83 -13.63 18.26
N LEU A 139 5.21 -12.69 17.40
CA LEU A 139 5.70 -12.97 16.05
C LEU A 139 7.20 -13.31 16.08
N PRO A 140 7.69 -14.15 15.15
CA PRO A 140 7.01 -14.65 13.94
C PRO A 140 6.44 -16.06 14.13
N GLY A 141 5.79 -16.37 15.26
CA GLY A 141 5.23 -17.70 15.55
C GLY A 141 4.45 -18.32 14.37
N ASP A 142 4.48 -19.64 14.27
CA ASP A 142 4.04 -20.38 13.08
C ASP A 142 2.61 -20.01 12.63
N GLY A 143 2.49 -19.65 11.35
CA GLY A 143 1.20 -19.40 10.68
C GLY A 143 0.47 -18.12 11.11
N LEU A 144 1.10 -17.24 11.89
CA LEU A 144 0.48 -15.99 12.34
C LEU A 144 0.53 -14.89 11.28
N SER A 145 -0.62 -14.25 11.05
CA SER A 145 -0.76 -13.05 10.21
C SER A 145 -0.90 -11.79 11.07
N LEU A 146 -0.37 -10.67 10.60
CA LEU A 146 -0.44 -9.35 11.23
C LEU A 146 -1.18 -8.37 10.31
N LEU A 147 -2.14 -7.65 10.88
CA LEU A 147 -2.64 -6.40 10.33
C LEU A 147 -2.16 -5.22 11.16
N ASP A 148 -1.62 -4.21 10.48
CA ASP A 148 -1.49 -2.86 11.02
C ASP A 148 -2.55 -1.93 10.39
N PRO A 149 -3.61 -1.53 11.14
CA PRO A 149 -4.73 -0.77 10.62
C PRO A 149 -4.46 0.74 10.48
N SER A 150 -3.29 1.22 10.94
CA SER A 150 -2.86 2.62 10.79
C SER A 150 -1.34 2.63 10.65
N CYS A 151 -0.85 2.02 9.57
CA CYS A 151 0.52 1.56 9.49
C CYS A 151 1.57 2.67 9.39
N GLY A 152 1.18 3.93 9.17
CA GLY A 152 2.12 5.03 8.98
C GLY A 152 3.13 4.70 7.89
N THR A 153 4.41 4.84 8.19
CA THR A 153 5.52 4.47 7.28
C THR A 153 5.90 2.99 7.34
N GLY A 154 5.10 2.14 8.01
CA GLY A 154 5.23 0.68 8.00
C GLY A 154 6.21 0.08 9.01
N THR A 155 6.60 0.82 10.07
CA THR A 155 7.63 0.39 11.04
C THR A 155 7.37 -0.98 11.66
N PHE A 156 6.14 -1.25 12.12
CA PHE A 156 5.79 -2.53 12.75
C PHE A 156 5.79 -3.70 11.75
N LEU A 157 5.39 -3.44 10.51
CA LEU A 157 5.41 -4.45 9.45
C LEU A 157 6.86 -4.78 9.05
N CYS A 158 7.75 -3.79 9.00
CA CYS A 158 9.18 -4.01 8.77
C CYS A 158 9.81 -4.84 9.90
N ALA A 159 9.44 -4.57 11.16
CA ALA A 159 9.87 -5.38 12.30
C ALA A 159 9.36 -6.84 12.18
N ALA A 160 8.11 -7.05 11.75
CA ALA A 160 7.57 -8.38 11.52
C ALA A 160 8.28 -9.15 10.39
N ILE A 161 8.61 -8.49 9.28
CA ILE A 161 9.44 -9.06 8.20
C ILE A 161 10.82 -9.44 8.72
N GLY A 162 11.45 -8.53 9.49
CA GLY A 162 12.75 -8.78 10.11
C GLY A 162 12.74 -9.99 11.04
N ALA A 163 11.73 -10.10 11.91
CA ALA A 163 11.54 -11.24 12.79
C ALA A 163 11.37 -12.55 11.99
N MET A 164 10.47 -12.56 10.99
CA MET A 164 10.25 -13.71 10.10
C MET A 164 11.53 -14.14 9.40
N THR A 165 12.29 -13.20 8.86
CA THR A 165 13.54 -13.47 8.13
C THR A 165 14.55 -14.16 9.04
N ARG A 166 14.71 -13.68 10.29
CA ARG A 166 15.60 -14.31 11.28
C ARG A 166 15.17 -15.73 11.63
N THR A 167 13.89 -15.93 11.95
CA THR A 167 13.37 -17.26 12.30
C THR A 167 13.46 -18.24 11.14
N LEU A 168 13.18 -17.80 9.91
CA LEU A 168 13.33 -18.66 8.73
C LEU A 168 14.79 -19.09 8.53
N ALA A 169 15.74 -18.17 8.71
CA ALA A 169 17.17 -18.48 8.64
C ALA A 169 17.61 -19.46 9.74
N GLU A 170 17.12 -19.30 10.97
CA GLU A 170 17.38 -20.22 12.09
C GLU A 170 16.83 -21.64 11.82
N GLN A 171 15.71 -21.73 11.11
CA GLN A 171 15.10 -23.00 10.69
C GLN A 171 15.74 -23.60 9.43
N GLY A 172 16.69 -22.90 8.80
CA GLY A 172 17.34 -23.33 7.56
C GLY A 172 16.46 -23.26 6.31
N GLY A 173 15.44 -22.39 6.32
CA GLY A 173 14.58 -22.12 5.16
C GLY A 173 15.29 -21.27 4.08
N ASP A 174 14.68 -21.18 2.90
CA ASP A 174 15.21 -20.38 1.80
C ASP A 174 14.84 -18.90 1.99
N PRO A 175 15.80 -17.95 2.03
CA PRO A 175 15.52 -16.52 2.15
C PRO A 175 14.50 -16.00 1.12
N ILE A 176 14.45 -16.59 -0.09
CA ILE A 176 13.48 -16.17 -1.11
C ILE A 176 12.02 -16.40 -0.69
N ASP A 177 11.76 -17.34 0.22
CA ASP A 177 10.41 -17.64 0.70
C ASP A 177 9.81 -16.44 1.44
N VAL A 178 10.64 -15.55 2.00
CA VAL A 178 10.18 -14.31 2.67
C VAL A 178 9.41 -13.41 1.70
N LEU A 179 9.81 -13.34 0.42
CA LEU A 179 9.12 -12.53 -0.60
C LEU A 179 7.68 -12.97 -0.84
N PHE A 180 7.34 -14.23 -0.54
CA PHE A 180 5.98 -14.78 -0.70
C PHE A 180 5.24 -14.80 0.63
N MET A 181 5.89 -15.28 1.69
CA MET A 181 5.26 -15.46 2.99
C MET A 181 4.91 -14.13 3.65
N ALA A 182 5.76 -13.10 3.53
CA ALA A 182 5.52 -11.83 4.20
C ALA A 182 4.30 -11.09 3.62
N PRO A 183 4.14 -10.91 2.29
CA PRO A 183 2.95 -10.28 1.74
C PRO A 183 1.62 -10.97 2.09
N GLU A 184 1.64 -12.30 2.21
CA GLU A 184 0.48 -13.07 2.63
C GLU A 184 0.13 -12.84 4.10
N LYS A 185 1.14 -12.70 4.97
CA LYS A 185 0.95 -12.63 6.43
C LYS A 185 0.83 -11.21 6.96
N PHE A 186 1.58 -10.25 6.43
CA PHE A 186 1.77 -8.93 7.03
C PHE A 186 1.22 -7.84 6.12
N LYS A 187 0.04 -7.32 6.47
CA LYS A 187 -0.69 -6.33 5.68
C LYS A 187 -0.89 -5.04 6.46
N GLY A 188 -0.98 -3.92 5.74
CA GLY A 188 -1.11 -2.60 6.33
C GLY A 188 -2.07 -1.71 5.56
N MET A 189 -2.74 -0.82 6.28
CA MET A 189 -3.45 0.30 5.67
C MET A 189 -3.23 1.58 6.45
N ASP A 190 -3.31 2.71 5.76
CA ASP A 190 -3.30 4.03 6.37
C ASP A 190 -4.16 5.00 5.53
N ARG A 191 -4.72 6.03 6.18
CA ARG A 191 -5.53 7.07 5.53
C ARG A 191 -4.67 8.14 4.85
N ASP A 192 -3.40 8.26 5.24
CA ASP A 192 -2.49 9.25 4.69
C ASP A 192 -1.73 8.70 3.46
N PRO A 193 -1.88 9.31 2.28
CA PRO A 193 -1.26 8.80 1.06
C PRO A 193 0.26 8.81 1.08
N LEU A 194 0.90 9.77 1.76
CA LEU A 194 2.36 9.81 1.84
C LEU A 194 2.89 8.72 2.77
N SER A 195 2.24 8.50 3.92
CA SER A 195 2.52 7.37 4.82
C SER A 195 2.52 6.04 4.05
N VAL A 196 1.46 5.76 3.29
CA VAL A 196 1.37 4.53 2.48
C VAL A 196 2.49 4.43 1.44
N THR A 197 2.86 5.54 0.81
CA THR A 197 3.98 5.57 -0.16
C THR A 197 5.31 5.22 0.52
N LEU A 198 5.59 5.79 1.69
CA LEU A 198 6.79 5.49 2.46
C LEU A 198 6.75 4.07 3.06
N ALA A 199 5.57 3.58 3.45
CA ALA A 199 5.40 2.19 3.88
C ALA A 199 5.75 1.20 2.78
N ARG A 200 5.36 1.45 1.53
CA ARG A 200 5.76 0.61 0.39
C ARG A 200 7.26 0.61 0.17
N LEU A 201 7.92 1.77 0.26
CA LEU A 201 9.38 1.84 0.24
C LEU A 201 9.98 1.02 1.38
N ASN A 202 9.56 1.26 2.62
CA ASN A 202 10.13 0.63 3.80
C ASN A 202 9.90 -0.90 3.81
N TYR A 203 8.74 -1.37 3.36
CA TYR A 203 8.44 -2.79 3.19
C TYR A 203 9.36 -3.42 2.13
N LEU A 204 9.60 -2.72 1.02
CA LEU A 204 10.56 -3.15 0.00
C LEU A 204 12.00 -3.21 0.54
N LEU A 205 12.42 -2.21 1.31
CA LEU A 205 13.75 -2.18 1.96
C LEU A 205 13.90 -3.29 3.01
N ALA A 206 12.82 -3.68 3.69
CA ALA A 206 12.83 -4.76 4.68
C ALA A 206 13.17 -6.14 4.06
N PHE A 207 12.96 -6.31 2.75
CA PHE A 207 13.41 -7.51 2.04
C PHE A 207 14.92 -7.54 1.74
N GLY A 208 15.63 -6.41 1.94
CA GLY A 208 17.09 -6.36 1.74
C GLY A 208 17.51 -6.70 0.32
N ASP A 209 18.61 -7.45 0.20
CA ASP A 209 19.21 -7.81 -1.10
C ASP A 209 18.33 -8.75 -1.96
N LEU A 210 17.26 -9.35 -1.41
CA LEU A 210 16.38 -10.28 -2.12
C LEU A 210 15.72 -9.63 -3.34
N VAL A 211 15.38 -8.34 -3.25
CA VAL A 211 14.73 -7.60 -4.36
C VAL A 211 15.72 -7.05 -5.38
N GLN A 212 17.03 -7.08 -5.07
CA GLN A 212 18.08 -6.65 -5.98
C GLN A 212 18.40 -7.71 -7.06
N GLN A 213 18.04 -8.96 -6.81
CA GLN A 213 18.22 -10.09 -7.72
C GLN A 213 16.96 -10.34 -8.56
N GLU A 214 17.00 -11.31 -9.47
CA GLU A 214 15.79 -11.79 -10.13
C GLU A 214 14.94 -12.56 -9.12
N HIS A 215 13.67 -12.22 -9.04
CA HIS A 215 12.71 -12.86 -8.17
C HIS A 215 11.38 -13.04 -8.92
N PRO A 216 10.54 -14.03 -8.54
CA PRO A 216 9.17 -14.09 -9.02
C PRO A 216 8.37 -12.86 -8.57
N PRO A 217 7.26 -12.54 -9.25
CA PRO A 217 6.48 -11.37 -8.90
C PRO A 217 5.82 -11.50 -7.53
N PHE A 218 5.77 -10.39 -6.79
CA PHE A 218 5.10 -10.26 -5.50
C PHE A 218 4.38 -8.91 -5.40
N LEU A 219 3.49 -8.79 -4.42
CA LEU A 219 2.69 -7.59 -4.16
C LEU A 219 3.12 -6.99 -2.82
N LEU A 220 3.16 -5.67 -2.73
CA LEU A 220 3.31 -4.97 -1.45
C LEU A 220 1.92 -4.73 -0.84
N PRO A 221 1.56 -5.34 0.30
CA PRO A 221 0.19 -5.29 0.82
C PRO A 221 -0.09 -4.03 1.66
N MET A 222 0.27 -2.86 1.12
CA MET A 222 0.01 -1.55 1.73
C MET A 222 -1.11 -0.83 0.97
N TYR A 223 -2.15 -0.41 1.69
CA TYR A 223 -3.36 0.16 1.09
C TYR A 223 -3.73 1.53 1.67
N LEU A 224 -4.12 2.45 0.79
CA LEU A 224 -4.67 3.77 1.14
C LEU A 224 -6.14 3.64 1.54
N ALA A 225 -6.39 3.41 2.82
CA ALA A 225 -7.72 3.19 3.34
C ALA A 225 -7.80 3.58 4.82
N ASP A 226 -9.00 3.95 5.25
CA ASP A 226 -9.29 4.18 6.66
C ASP A 226 -9.89 2.92 7.28
N ALA A 227 -9.24 2.39 8.31
CA ALA A 227 -9.63 1.14 8.96
C ALA A 227 -10.99 1.22 9.67
N ASP A 228 -11.48 2.41 10.02
CA ASP A 228 -12.82 2.59 10.59
C ASP A 228 -13.91 2.66 9.50
N SER A 229 -13.52 2.81 8.23
CA SER A 229 -14.42 3.03 7.10
C SER A 229 -14.60 1.77 6.25
N ILE A 230 -15.22 0.73 6.82
CA ILE A 230 -15.54 -0.51 6.09
C ILE A 230 -16.69 -0.23 5.09
N PRO A 231 -16.51 -0.49 3.78
CA PRO A 231 -17.56 -0.33 2.79
C PRO A 231 -18.83 -1.10 3.16
N LYS A 232 -19.98 -0.48 2.90
CA LYS A 232 -21.28 -1.09 3.21
C LYS A 232 -21.57 -2.24 2.25
N SER A 233 -22.29 -3.26 2.75
CA SER A 233 -22.84 -4.31 1.90
C SER A 233 -23.72 -3.67 0.82
N GLY A 234 -23.32 -3.85 -0.44
CA GLY A 234 -23.95 -3.23 -1.60
C GLY A 234 -25.07 -4.07 -2.19
N SER A 235 -25.07 -5.38 -1.94
CA SER A 235 -26.11 -6.30 -2.42
C SER A 235 -27.16 -6.56 -1.34
N THR A 236 -28.43 -6.56 -1.76
CA THR A 236 -29.54 -7.15 -1.01
C THR A 236 -29.62 -8.66 -1.20
N ASP A 237 -28.73 -9.21 -2.04
CA ASP A 237 -28.63 -10.64 -2.33
C ASP A 237 -27.90 -11.34 -1.16
N PRO A 238 -28.60 -12.16 -0.36
CA PRO A 238 -27.99 -12.86 0.76
C PRO A 238 -26.93 -13.88 0.33
N ILE A 239 -26.89 -14.24 -0.96
CA ILE A 239 -26.04 -15.29 -1.52
C ILE A 239 -24.68 -14.74 -2.00
N ASP A 240 -24.61 -13.45 -2.37
CA ASP A 240 -23.40 -12.81 -2.86
C ASP A 240 -23.24 -11.41 -2.22
N PRO A 241 -22.72 -11.34 -0.98
CA PRO A 241 -22.58 -10.10 -0.24
C PRO A 241 -21.40 -9.26 -0.78
N GLY A 242 -21.62 -8.63 -1.94
CA GLY A 242 -20.75 -7.60 -2.48
C GLY A 242 -20.78 -6.32 -1.64
N VAL A 243 -19.91 -5.37 -2.00
CA VAL A 243 -19.83 -4.05 -1.35
C VAL A 243 -19.97 -2.93 -2.37
N THR A 244 -20.37 -1.75 -1.92
CA THR A 244 -20.35 -0.54 -2.74
C THR A 244 -19.35 0.45 -2.16
N LEU A 245 -18.38 0.87 -2.97
CA LEU A 245 -17.42 1.91 -2.61
C LEU A 245 -17.99 3.27 -3.03
N SER A 246 -18.45 4.06 -2.06
CA SER A 246 -18.96 5.41 -2.33
C SER A 246 -17.85 6.44 -2.31
N THR A 247 -17.73 7.21 -3.40
CA THR A 247 -16.66 8.20 -3.59
C THR A 247 -17.17 9.51 -4.18
N THR A 248 -16.30 10.51 -4.31
CA THR A 248 -16.62 11.78 -4.99
C THR A 248 -16.86 11.61 -6.50
N ALA A 249 -16.33 10.55 -7.13
CA ALA A 249 -16.56 10.25 -8.55
C ALA A 249 -17.79 9.36 -8.80
N GLY A 250 -18.43 8.85 -7.74
CA GLY A 250 -19.60 7.99 -7.81
C GLY A 250 -19.45 6.73 -6.96
N ASP A 251 -20.43 5.84 -7.10
CA ASP A 251 -20.47 4.56 -6.43
C ASP A 251 -19.85 3.47 -7.32
N PHE A 252 -18.92 2.69 -6.76
CA PHE A 252 -18.27 1.57 -7.44
C PHE A 252 -18.67 0.25 -6.76
N PRO A 253 -19.69 -0.46 -7.27
CA PRO A 253 -20.07 -1.75 -6.73
C PRO A 253 -19.06 -2.85 -7.10
N LEU A 254 -18.74 -3.69 -6.12
CA LEU A 254 -17.86 -4.85 -6.25
C LEU A 254 -18.60 -6.13 -5.80
N PRO A 255 -18.60 -7.20 -6.60
CA PRO A 255 -19.25 -8.46 -6.23
C PRO A 255 -18.44 -9.22 -5.16
N GLY A 256 -19.08 -10.12 -4.42
CA GLY A 256 -18.50 -10.86 -3.29
C GLY A 256 -17.15 -11.55 -3.55
N PRO A 257 -16.89 -12.16 -4.73
CA PRO A 257 -15.58 -12.74 -5.03
C PRO A 257 -14.39 -11.78 -4.87
N PHE A 258 -14.60 -10.47 -5.05
CA PHE A 258 -13.55 -9.46 -4.84
C PHE A 258 -13.16 -9.30 -3.36
N ILE A 259 -14.10 -9.62 -2.46
CA ILE A 259 -13.91 -9.53 -1.01
C ILE A 259 -13.33 -10.83 -0.45
N GLU A 260 -13.75 -11.96 -1.03
CA GLU A 260 -13.32 -13.30 -0.63
C GLU A 260 -11.89 -13.64 -1.08
N ASN A 261 -11.52 -13.19 -2.29
CA ASN A 261 -10.21 -13.48 -2.87
C ASN A 261 -9.47 -12.18 -3.21
N PRO A 262 -8.47 -11.77 -2.40
CA PRO A 262 -7.70 -10.55 -2.65
C PRO A 262 -7.05 -10.49 -4.04
N LEU A 263 -6.69 -11.65 -4.63
CA LEU A 263 -6.11 -11.70 -5.99
C LEU A 263 -7.07 -11.13 -7.04
N MET A 264 -8.38 -11.14 -6.80
CA MET A 264 -9.38 -10.56 -7.71
C MET A 264 -9.14 -9.06 -7.90
N LEU A 265 -8.76 -8.33 -6.85
CA LEU A 265 -8.51 -6.88 -6.93
C LEU A 265 -7.27 -6.53 -7.74
N ASP A 266 -6.29 -7.41 -7.79
CA ASP A 266 -5.08 -7.16 -8.57
C ASP A 266 -5.28 -7.62 -10.02
N TRP A 267 -5.82 -8.82 -10.20
CA TRP A 267 -5.96 -9.44 -11.52
C TRP A 267 -7.04 -8.80 -12.38
N VAL A 268 -8.23 -8.58 -11.83
CA VAL A 268 -9.38 -8.14 -12.63
C VAL A 268 -9.23 -6.66 -12.99
N PRO A 269 -9.13 -5.71 -12.02
CA PRO A 269 -8.74 -4.31 -12.28
C PRO A 269 -7.49 -4.15 -13.14
N GLY A 270 -6.44 -4.95 -12.91
CA GLY A 270 -5.21 -4.90 -13.72
C GLY A 270 -5.46 -5.14 -15.21
N ARG A 271 -6.41 -6.02 -15.57
CA ARG A 271 -6.79 -6.28 -16.97
C ARG A 271 -7.63 -5.17 -17.59
N LEU A 272 -8.43 -4.45 -16.79
CA LEU A 272 -9.27 -3.34 -17.21
C LEU A 272 -8.47 -2.22 -17.91
N THR A 273 -7.21 -2.01 -17.51
CA THR A 273 -6.29 -1.03 -18.13
C THR A 273 -6.21 -1.16 -19.66
N ASN A 274 -6.17 -2.39 -20.20
CA ASN A 274 -6.15 -2.59 -21.66
C ASN A 274 -7.44 -2.12 -22.35
N TYR A 275 -8.57 -2.24 -21.65
CA TYR A 275 -9.88 -1.81 -22.16
C TYR A 275 -10.07 -0.30 -22.01
N MET A 276 -9.49 0.29 -20.96
CA MET A 276 -9.38 1.74 -20.78
C MET A 276 -8.63 2.37 -21.97
N ASP A 277 -7.42 1.90 -22.26
CA ASP A 277 -6.63 2.36 -23.42
C ASP A 277 -7.37 2.09 -24.73
N GLY A 278 -8.02 0.91 -24.84
CA GLY A 278 -8.82 0.54 -25.99
C GLY A 278 -9.99 1.49 -26.26
N ALA A 279 -10.64 2.02 -25.22
CA ALA A 279 -11.72 3.00 -25.36
C ALA A 279 -11.17 4.35 -25.81
N GLN A 280 -10.08 4.80 -25.18
CA GLN A 280 -9.39 6.04 -25.52
C GLN A 280 -8.94 6.06 -26.98
N LEU A 281 -8.38 4.94 -27.48
CA LEU A 281 -7.98 4.78 -28.86
C LEU A 281 -9.15 4.80 -29.84
N ARG A 282 -10.38 4.45 -29.45
CA ARG A 282 -11.54 4.43 -30.37
C ARG A 282 -12.17 5.80 -30.63
N LEU A 283 -11.88 6.79 -29.79
CA LEU A 283 -12.51 8.12 -29.88
C LEU A 283 -12.20 8.89 -31.17
N HIS A 284 -11.19 8.48 -31.94
CA HIS A 284 -10.89 9.09 -33.24
C HIS A 284 -11.89 8.73 -34.35
N VAL A 285 -12.71 7.68 -34.17
CA VAL A 285 -13.65 7.17 -35.19
C VAL A 285 -15.08 7.01 -34.72
N GLN A 286 -15.33 7.04 -33.41
CA GLN A 286 -16.68 6.84 -32.86
C GLN A 286 -16.94 7.67 -31.60
N SER A 287 -18.21 7.75 -31.19
CA SER A 287 -18.62 8.44 -29.98
C SER A 287 -18.09 7.76 -28.72
N GLU A 288 -17.95 8.52 -27.63
CA GLU A 288 -17.57 8.00 -26.31
C GLU A 288 -18.49 6.86 -25.87
N GLU A 289 -19.81 7.03 -26.00
CA GLU A 289 -20.79 6.02 -25.62
C GLU A 289 -20.56 4.69 -26.35
N LEU A 290 -20.34 4.72 -27.67
CA LEU A 290 -20.09 3.52 -28.45
C LEU A 290 -18.72 2.89 -28.12
N ALA A 291 -17.68 3.71 -27.97
CA ALA A 291 -16.35 3.26 -27.55
C ALA A 291 -16.37 2.53 -26.20
N VAL A 292 -17.01 3.13 -25.19
CA VAL A 292 -17.17 2.54 -23.86
C VAL A 292 -17.98 1.24 -23.96
N GLN A 293 -19.11 1.24 -24.66
CA GLN A 293 -19.96 0.05 -24.75
C GLN A 293 -19.24 -1.14 -25.41
N GLU A 294 -18.49 -0.91 -26.49
CA GLU A 294 -17.77 -1.98 -27.19
C GLU A 294 -16.66 -2.60 -26.35
N VAL A 295 -15.86 -1.79 -25.65
CA VAL A 295 -14.80 -2.34 -24.79
C VAL A 295 -15.38 -3.09 -23.59
N LEU A 296 -16.50 -2.61 -23.03
CA LEU A 296 -17.16 -3.29 -21.92
C LEU A 296 -17.82 -4.61 -22.36
N ASN A 297 -18.38 -4.70 -23.57
CA ASN A 297 -18.84 -5.97 -24.13
C ASN A 297 -17.69 -6.98 -24.24
N ALA A 298 -16.53 -6.53 -24.74
CA ALA A 298 -15.34 -7.38 -24.81
C ALA A 298 -14.81 -7.77 -23.42
N TYR A 299 -14.96 -6.88 -22.43
CA TYR A 299 -14.54 -7.14 -21.07
C TYR A 299 -15.48 -8.11 -20.34
N TYR A 300 -16.79 -8.00 -20.54
CA TYR A 300 -17.78 -8.95 -20.03
C TYR A 300 -17.46 -10.39 -20.46
N ASN A 301 -17.14 -10.57 -21.75
CA ASN A 301 -16.75 -11.86 -22.30
C ASN A 301 -15.46 -12.37 -21.64
N TYR A 302 -14.53 -11.48 -21.29
CA TYR A 302 -13.36 -11.86 -20.52
C TYR A 302 -13.73 -12.28 -19.09
N LEU A 303 -14.60 -11.54 -18.38
CA LEU A 303 -14.97 -11.83 -16.99
C LEU A 303 -15.69 -13.18 -16.84
N THR A 304 -16.53 -13.53 -17.80
CA THR A 304 -17.38 -14.73 -17.76
C THR A 304 -16.75 -15.97 -18.44
N ALA A 305 -15.63 -15.80 -19.16
CA ALA A 305 -14.96 -16.92 -19.82
C ALA A 305 -14.14 -17.76 -18.83
N ALA A 306 -14.33 -19.08 -18.88
CA ALA A 306 -13.54 -20.05 -18.12
C ALA A 306 -12.02 -19.86 -18.36
N LYS A 307 -11.25 -19.88 -17.27
CA LYS A 307 -9.81 -19.65 -17.29
C LYS A 307 -9.07 -20.98 -17.13
N PRO A 308 -8.28 -21.42 -18.13
CA PRO A 308 -7.70 -22.76 -18.13
C PRO A 308 -6.42 -22.91 -17.29
N ARG A 309 -5.92 -21.85 -16.64
CA ARG A 309 -4.64 -21.86 -15.91
C ARG A 309 -4.74 -21.04 -14.61
N THR A 310 -4.25 -21.61 -13.52
CA THR A 310 -3.86 -20.85 -12.32
C THR A 310 -2.62 -20.00 -12.62
N PRO A 311 -2.43 -18.84 -11.97
CA PRO A 311 -3.20 -18.28 -10.86
C PRO A 311 -4.35 -17.34 -11.28
N VAL A 312 -4.88 -17.47 -12.51
CA VAL A 312 -6.02 -16.64 -12.94
C VAL A 312 -7.26 -17.01 -12.11
N PRO A 313 -7.97 -16.03 -11.52
CA PRO A 313 -9.20 -16.33 -10.79
C PRO A 313 -10.28 -16.97 -11.65
N ASP A 314 -11.21 -17.66 -10.99
CA ASP A 314 -12.36 -18.29 -11.63
C ASP A 314 -13.25 -17.27 -12.36
N ALA A 315 -14.00 -17.74 -13.35
CA ALA A 315 -14.92 -16.91 -14.10
C ALA A 315 -16.05 -16.39 -13.19
N LEU A 316 -16.40 -15.12 -13.36
CA LEU A 316 -17.55 -14.52 -12.68
C LEU A 316 -18.85 -15.06 -13.27
N THR A 317 -19.88 -15.15 -12.42
CA THR A 317 -21.25 -15.36 -12.91
C THR A 317 -21.71 -14.14 -13.73
N PRO A 318 -22.73 -14.28 -14.59
CA PRO A 318 -23.31 -13.14 -15.31
C PRO A 318 -23.70 -11.97 -14.39
N GLN A 319 -24.33 -12.25 -13.26
CA GLN A 319 -24.73 -11.24 -12.28
C GLN A 319 -23.51 -10.53 -11.66
N GLN A 320 -22.49 -11.28 -11.26
CA GLN A 320 -21.24 -10.71 -10.72
C GLN A 320 -20.50 -9.85 -11.76
N ALA A 321 -20.46 -10.32 -13.00
CA ALA A 321 -19.86 -9.59 -14.10
C ALA A 321 -20.63 -8.29 -14.40
N ASP A 322 -21.97 -8.32 -14.39
CA ASP A 322 -22.81 -7.13 -14.56
C ASP A 322 -22.58 -6.11 -13.44
N THR A 323 -22.52 -6.55 -12.18
CA THR A 323 -22.17 -5.69 -11.04
C THR A 323 -20.82 -5.02 -11.24
N PHE A 324 -19.78 -5.78 -11.57
CA PHE A 324 -18.45 -5.20 -11.76
C PHE A 324 -18.34 -4.33 -13.03
N LEU A 325 -19.16 -4.58 -14.06
CA LEU A 325 -19.22 -3.74 -15.25
C LEU A 325 -19.70 -2.32 -14.95
N GLU A 326 -20.52 -2.11 -13.92
CA GLU A 326 -20.90 -0.77 -13.47
C GLU A 326 -19.66 0.01 -13.02
N THR A 327 -18.83 -0.59 -12.16
CA THR A 327 -17.52 -0.05 -11.75
C THR A 327 -16.61 0.17 -12.96
N ALA A 328 -16.48 -0.83 -13.84
CA ALA A 328 -15.61 -0.74 -15.01
C ALA A 328 -16.03 0.39 -15.96
N ARG A 329 -17.33 0.61 -16.15
CA ARG A 329 -17.86 1.70 -16.99
C ARG A 329 -17.43 3.06 -16.48
N ILE A 330 -17.60 3.30 -15.18
CA ILE A 330 -17.23 4.57 -14.54
C ILE A 330 -15.72 4.79 -14.69
N VAL A 331 -14.89 3.78 -14.40
CA VAL A 331 -13.43 3.87 -14.52
C VAL A 331 -12.99 4.14 -15.97
N VAL A 332 -13.58 3.49 -16.97
CA VAL A 332 -13.25 3.73 -18.39
C VAL A 332 -13.64 5.15 -18.80
N GLN A 333 -14.80 5.66 -18.37
CA GLN A 333 -15.21 7.04 -18.64
C GLN A 333 -14.27 8.05 -17.96
N LEU A 334 -13.84 7.79 -16.73
CA LEU A 334 -12.85 8.60 -16.02
C LEU A 334 -11.47 8.53 -16.69
N HIS A 335 -11.10 7.39 -17.27
CA HIS A 335 -9.87 7.24 -18.04
C HIS A 335 -9.85 8.13 -19.28
N ILE A 336 -10.96 8.20 -20.01
CA ILE A 336 -11.10 9.09 -21.17
C ILE A 336 -10.85 10.56 -20.79
N ARG A 337 -11.18 10.93 -19.55
CA ARG A 337 -10.97 12.26 -18.96
C ARG A 337 -9.57 12.46 -18.36
N GLY A 338 -8.71 11.45 -18.39
CA GLY A 338 -7.35 11.47 -17.81
C GLY A 338 -7.27 11.15 -16.32
N GLU A 339 -8.33 10.60 -15.73
CA GLU A 339 -8.44 10.34 -14.29
C GLU A 339 -8.50 8.83 -13.93
N GLY A 340 -8.66 7.96 -14.93
CA GLY A 340 -8.97 6.55 -14.72
C GLY A 340 -7.93 5.76 -13.92
N THR A 341 -6.64 6.07 -14.02
CA THR A 341 -5.61 5.38 -13.24
C THR A 341 -5.68 5.71 -11.75
N LEU A 342 -6.07 6.95 -11.40
CA LEU A 342 -6.34 7.33 -10.00
C LEU A 342 -7.53 6.56 -9.47
N TRP A 343 -8.63 6.58 -10.21
CA TRP A 343 -9.86 5.96 -9.73
C TRP A 343 -9.79 4.44 -9.69
N LEU A 344 -9.04 3.82 -10.61
CA LEU A 344 -8.71 2.40 -10.53
C LEU A 344 -7.91 2.09 -9.25
N ASN A 345 -6.88 2.89 -8.96
CA ASN A 345 -6.10 2.78 -7.73
C ASN A 345 -6.99 2.97 -6.49
N MET A 346 -7.84 4.00 -6.45
CA MET A 346 -8.75 4.24 -5.33
C MET A 346 -9.73 3.09 -5.11
N VAL A 347 -10.31 2.51 -6.17
CA VAL A 347 -11.18 1.33 -6.07
C VAL A 347 -10.46 0.14 -5.43
N GLN A 348 -9.21 -0.12 -5.83
CA GLN A 348 -8.41 -1.20 -5.24
C GLN A 348 -8.11 -0.96 -3.76
N ASN A 349 -7.77 0.28 -3.40
CA ASN A 349 -7.38 0.61 -2.03
C ASN A 349 -8.59 0.68 -1.08
N LEU A 350 -9.70 1.31 -1.50
CA LEU A 350 -10.91 1.46 -0.68
C LEU A 350 -11.64 0.14 -0.39
N ALA A 351 -11.36 -0.92 -1.17
CA ALA A 351 -11.87 -2.26 -0.91
C ALA A 351 -11.08 -3.01 0.20
N ALA A 352 -9.87 -2.57 0.54
CA ALA A 352 -9.00 -3.27 1.49
C ALA A 352 -9.63 -3.48 2.89
N PRO A 353 -10.34 -2.51 3.50
CA PRO A 353 -11.03 -2.73 4.78
C PRO A 353 -12.05 -3.88 4.72
N ALA A 354 -12.84 -3.98 3.65
CA ALA A 354 -13.82 -5.07 3.49
C ALA A 354 -13.11 -6.43 3.37
N ILE A 355 -12.06 -6.52 2.56
CA ILE A 355 -11.26 -7.74 2.38
C ILE A 355 -10.60 -8.17 3.69
N PHE A 356 -10.02 -7.23 4.43
CA PHE A 356 -9.31 -7.54 5.66
C PHE A 356 -10.28 -7.94 6.77
N SER A 357 -11.46 -7.32 6.80
CA SER A 357 -12.55 -7.71 7.70
C SER A 357 -13.08 -9.11 7.40
N HIS A 358 -13.13 -9.49 6.12
CA HIS A 358 -13.46 -10.86 5.70
C HIS A 358 -12.35 -11.86 6.07
N ALA A 359 -11.09 -11.54 5.75
CA ALA A 359 -9.95 -12.45 5.92
C ALA A 359 -9.61 -12.76 7.38
N ARG A 360 -9.74 -11.75 8.26
CA ARG A 360 -9.38 -11.75 9.69
C ARG A 360 -7.93 -12.16 9.99
N PHE A 361 -7.31 -11.49 10.96
CA PHE A 361 -5.90 -11.66 11.28
C PHE A 361 -5.66 -12.33 12.63
N GLY A 362 -4.57 -13.08 12.73
CA GLY A 362 -4.14 -13.68 14.00
C GLY A 362 -3.58 -12.65 14.96
N ARG A 363 -3.01 -11.57 14.45
CA ARG A 363 -2.41 -10.47 15.18
C ARG A 363 -2.88 -9.13 14.64
N LEU A 364 -3.03 -8.18 15.53
CA LEU A 364 -3.33 -6.79 15.20
C LEU A 364 -2.41 -5.89 16.02
N GLY A 365 -1.68 -5.00 15.36
CA GLY A 365 -0.84 -4.07 16.11
C GLY A 365 -0.26 -2.98 15.25
N GLY A 366 0.33 -2.00 15.91
CA GLY A 366 0.75 -0.75 15.28
C GLY A 366 0.82 0.37 16.30
N GLN A 367 0.61 1.60 15.84
CA GLN A 367 0.49 2.78 16.68
C GLN A 367 -0.87 3.45 16.44
N GLY A 368 -1.56 3.88 17.49
CA GLY A 368 -2.87 4.49 17.36
C GLY A 368 -3.58 4.70 18.70
N SER A 369 -4.82 5.17 18.69
CA SER A 369 -5.58 5.37 19.93
C SER A 369 -6.09 4.04 20.50
N ALA A 370 -6.44 4.03 21.79
CA ALA A 370 -7.14 2.89 22.41
C ALA A 370 -8.49 2.60 21.71
N THR A 371 -9.16 3.63 21.19
CA THR A 371 -10.38 3.47 20.39
C THR A 371 -10.11 2.74 19.08
N LEU A 372 -9.04 3.09 18.38
CA LEU A 372 -8.65 2.39 17.14
C LEU A 372 -8.34 0.91 17.42
N LEU A 373 -7.66 0.61 18.53
CA LEU A 373 -7.40 -0.77 18.95
C LEU A 373 -8.71 -1.55 19.13
N GLU A 374 -9.69 -0.96 19.80
CA GLU A 374 -11.00 -1.59 20.05
C GLU A 374 -11.78 -1.82 18.76
N THR A 375 -11.98 -0.77 17.94
CA THR A 375 -12.77 -0.84 16.69
C THR A 375 -12.12 -1.77 15.67
N SER A 376 -10.80 -1.68 15.52
CA SER A 376 -10.05 -2.51 14.59
C SER A 376 -10.03 -3.97 15.04
N SER A 377 -9.93 -4.23 16.34
CA SER A 377 -9.97 -5.62 16.81
C SER A 377 -11.33 -6.27 16.62
N ALA A 378 -12.43 -5.54 16.85
CA ALA A 378 -13.77 -6.03 16.55
C ALA A 378 -13.96 -6.37 15.05
N SER A 379 -13.33 -5.58 14.17
CA SER A 379 -13.50 -5.67 12.73
C SER A 379 -12.53 -6.64 12.03
N TYR A 380 -11.31 -6.79 12.53
CA TYR A 380 -10.23 -7.45 11.79
C TYR A 380 -9.58 -8.61 12.54
N LEU A 381 -9.72 -8.69 13.86
CA LEU A 381 -9.06 -9.75 14.63
C LEU A 381 -9.90 -11.03 14.61
N ARG A 382 -9.22 -12.18 14.55
CA ARG A 382 -9.85 -13.49 14.79
C ARG A 382 -10.23 -13.63 16.28
N PRO A 383 -11.23 -14.45 16.64
CA PRO A 383 -11.65 -14.63 18.04
C PRO A 383 -10.53 -15.04 19.02
N SER A 384 -9.53 -15.80 18.57
CA SER A 384 -8.34 -16.19 19.35
C SER A 384 -7.10 -15.37 19.02
N GLY A 385 -7.28 -14.24 18.32
CA GLY A 385 -6.19 -13.36 17.94
C GLY A 385 -5.68 -12.54 19.12
N ARG A 386 -4.52 -11.92 18.92
CA ARG A 386 -3.88 -11.05 19.91
C ARG A 386 -3.69 -9.66 19.35
N ALA A 387 -3.93 -8.64 20.17
CA ALA A 387 -3.77 -7.25 19.76
C ALA A 387 -2.92 -6.47 20.75
N ALA A 388 -2.05 -5.60 20.22
CA ALA A 388 -1.21 -4.70 20.98
C ALA A 388 -0.87 -3.46 20.15
N MET A 389 -1.06 -2.26 20.70
CA MET A 389 -0.75 -1.00 20.04
C MET A 389 0.02 -0.05 20.95
N VAL A 390 0.93 0.72 20.37
CA VAL A 390 1.52 1.88 21.03
C VAL A 390 0.46 2.99 21.07
N THR A 391 -0.05 3.33 22.26
CA THR A 391 -1.16 4.28 22.44
C THR A 391 -0.72 5.67 22.88
N SER A 392 0.47 5.77 23.46
CA SER A 392 1.13 7.04 23.75
C SER A 392 2.63 6.81 23.84
N GLY A 393 3.42 7.84 23.54
CA GLY A 393 4.86 7.78 23.76
C GLY A 393 5.54 9.10 23.42
N ASP A 394 6.54 9.44 24.22
CA ASP A 394 7.57 10.40 23.84
C ASP A 394 8.72 9.57 23.26
N GLU A 395 8.98 9.74 21.97
CA GLU A 395 9.77 8.84 21.11
C GLU A 395 11.15 8.46 21.65
N ALA A 396 11.66 9.23 22.61
CA ALA A 396 12.98 9.07 23.20
C ALA A 396 13.01 8.57 24.65
N ALA A 397 11.89 8.57 25.40
CA ALA A 397 11.92 8.42 26.86
C ALA A 397 10.93 7.40 27.44
N SER A 398 9.70 7.36 26.94
CA SER A 398 8.70 6.42 27.44
C SER A 398 7.61 6.13 26.42
N ALA A 399 7.11 4.90 26.40
CA ALA A 399 5.99 4.47 25.57
C ALA A 399 5.00 3.63 26.38
N VAL A 400 3.72 3.69 26.01
CA VAL A 400 2.65 2.85 26.57
C VAL A 400 2.15 1.93 25.46
N VAL A 401 2.22 0.63 25.72
CA VAL A 401 1.69 -0.41 24.86
C VAL A 401 0.45 -0.99 25.51
N THR A 402 -0.68 -0.86 24.84
CA THR A 402 -1.98 -1.36 25.30
C THR A 402 -2.35 -2.60 24.51
N GLY A 403 -2.60 -3.71 25.20
CA GLY A 403 -3.26 -4.89 24.67
C GLY A 403 -4.58 -5.16 25.41
N PHE A 404 -5.23 -6.29 25.11
CA PHE A 404 -6.48 -6.65 25.78
C PHE A 404 -6.31 -7.13 27.22
N GLU A 405 -5.21 -7.81 27.50
CA GLU A 405 -4.97 -8.46 28.79
C GLU A 405 -4.17 -7.58 29.75
N ARG A 406 -3.38 -6.64 29.21
CA ARG A 406 -2.51 -5.77 30.00
C ARG A 406 -2.15 -4.49 29.24
N THR A 407 -1.77 -3.47 30.02
CA THR A 407 -1.09 -2.28 29.54
C THR A 407 0.31 -2.27 30.12
N VAL A 408 1.32 -2.08 29.26
CA VAL A 408 2.73 -2.06 29.65
C VAL A 408 3.31 -0.70 29.35
N ARG A 409 3.91 -0.08 30.36
CA ARG A 409 4.73 1.11 30.22
C ARG A 409 6.20 0.72 30.05
N LEU A 410 6.83 1.28 29.02
CA LEU A 410 8.26 1.15 28.73
C LEU A 410 8.92 2.48 29.05
N ASP A 411 9.90 2.48 29.96
CA ASP A 411 10.70 3.67 30.31
C ASP A 411 12.17 3.41 29.97
N VAL A 412 12.79 4.30 29.20
CA VAL A 412 14.22 4.19 28.83
C VAL A 412 15.10 4.62 30.01
N GLU A 413 15.91 3.69 30.53
CA GLU A 413 16.85 3.92 31.63
C GLU A 413 18.27 4.18 31.10
N GLY A 414 18.92 5.24 31.57
CA GLY A 414 20.38 5.41 31.42
C GLY A 414 20.91 6.11 30.16
N GLY A 415 20.12 6.95 29.48
CA GLY A 415 20.55 7.74 28.31
C GLY A 415 19.58 7.59 27.14
N SER A 416 19.92 8.09 25.95
CA SER A 416 19.10 7.91 24.75
C SER A 416 19.46 6.60 24.03
N ILE A 417 18.47 5.76 23.74
CA ILE A 417 18.62 4.61 22.83
C ILE A 417 18.52 5.14 21.39
N SER A 418 19.40 4.66 20.51
CA SER A 418 19.35 5.04 19.09
C SER A 418 18.03 4.60 18.46
N HIS A 419 17.44 5.46 17.63
CA HIS A 419 16.16 5.19 16.96
C HIS A 419 16.19 3.89 16.14
N GLY A 420 17.34 3.56 15.54
CA GLY A 420 17.54 2.34 14.75
C GLY A 420 18.02 1.10 15.52
N SER A 421 18.16 1.16 16.85
CA SER A 421 18.58 -0.02 17.64
C SER A 421 17.56 -1.14 17.54
N SER A 422 18.04 -2.40 17.56
CA SER A 422 17.16 -3.56 17.70
C SER A 422 16.61 -3.67 19.13
N TRP A 423 15.53 -4.44 19.31
CA TRP A 423 15.03 -4.77 20.63
C TRP A 423 16.06 -5.53 21.46
N SER A 424 16.81 -6.46 20.85
CA SER A 424 17.88 -7.21 21.56
C SER A 424 18.90 -6.29 22.23
N ASP A 425 19.25 -5.19 21.55
CA ASP A 425 20.28 -4.25 22.00
C ASP A 425 19.70 -3.22 22.97
N ALA A 426 18.42 -2.87 22.81
CA ALA A 426 17.72 -1.93 23.66
C ALA A 426 17.26 -2.53 25.00
N LYS A 427 16.97 -3.84 25.05
CA LYS A 427 16.28 -4.52 26.16
C LYS A 427 16.90 -4.27 27.54
N SER A 428 18.23 -4.17 27.65
CA SER A 428 18.89 -3.91 28.94
C SER A 428 18.72 -2.48 29.45
N GLY A 429 18.39 -1.54 28.57
CA GLY A 429 18.17 -0.13 28.88
C GLY A 429 16.71 0.27 28.93
N VAL A 430 15.77 -0.68 28.90
CA VAL A 430 14.33 -0.41 28.93
C VAL A 430 13.70 -1.12 30.12
N ARG A 431 13.07 -0.35 31.00
CA ARG A 431 12.29 -0.87 32.12
C ARG A 431 10.83 -1.04 31.71
N LEU A 432 10.28 -2.23 31.98
CA LEU A 432 8.88 -2.57 31.76
C LEU A 432 8.12 -2.50 33.07
N THR A 433 7.00 -1.75 33.10
CA THR A 433 6.09 -1.67 34.24
C THR A 433 4.67 -1.97 33.75
N GLU A 434 4.03 -3.01 34.30
CA GLU A 434 2.62 -3.29 34.00
C GLU A 434 1.73 -2.30 34.76
N GLU A 435 0.83 -1.61 34.05
CA GLU A 435 -0.18 -0.74 34.63
C GLU A 435 -1.40 -1.58 35.05
N SER A 436 -1.74 -1.51 36.33
CA SER A 436 -2.79 -2.30 36.99
C SER A 436 -4.20 -1.81 36.73
#